data_AF-A0A8T5THY6-F1
#
_entry.id   AF-A0A8T5THY6-F1
#
_cell.length_a   1.000
_cell.length_b   1.000
_cell.length_c   1.000
_cell.angle_alpha   90.00
_cell.angle_beta   90.00
_cell.angle_gamma   90.00
#
_symmetry.space_group_name_H-M   'P 1'
#
loop_
_entity.id
_entity.type
_entity.pdbx_description
1 polymer ?
#
loop_
_entity_poly.entity_id
_entity_poly.type
_entity_poly.pdbx_seq_one_letter_code
_entity_poly.pdbx_strand_id
1 'polypeptide(L)'
;MNKEFKKKKEEIKQLIDPMGGCIASDKIIAEGKKVGYMYRDKPHNKQDSGWRFLSGDESPEYMNNLENHRIYAVNTICNFDPDIIPFVKSRFGAAYERISDLHPFKKAPRREVYFNPDYPVVENRVQIFNRWEIKIYEKFNKRIEDKTIVLWKPNITIMIDHWKPKVSKKQIISQLKERILDNAYEIEEIKFKNFINLGYRINEERPEGLVYIYNVHLVDKGTELLFTFYFDYDNDFEFLKKIARSIKNIS
;
A
#
# COMPACT_ATOMS: atom_id res chain seq x y z
N MET A 1 30.96 5.12 22.02
CA MET A 1 31.90 5.89 21.18
C MET A 1 31.12 6.98 20.46
N ASN A 2 31.56 8.25 20.53
CA ASN A 2 30.95 9.33 19.75
C ASN A 2 31.33 9.13 18.28
N LYS A 3 30.34 9.00 17.39
CA LYS A 3 30.57 8.93 15.95
C LYS A 3 30.58 10.35 15.41
N GLU A 4 31.59 10.66 14.60
CA GLU A 4 31.62 11.91 13.86
C GLU A 4 30.66 11.83 12.67
N PHE A 5 29.76 12.79 12.58
CA PHE A 5 28.79 12.89 11.50
C PHE A 5 29.31 13.81 10.41
N LYS A 6 29.09 13.45 9.14
CA LYS A 6 29.57 14.27 8.02
C LYS A 6 28.86 15.62 7.89
N LYS A 7 27.60 15.70 8.34
CA LYS A 7 26.86 16.96 8.48
C LYS A 7 26.64 17.24 9.95
N LYS A 8 26.86 18.50 10.35
CA LYS A 8 26.52 18.98 11.69
C LYS A 8 25.01 19.19 11.81
N LYS A 9 24.52 19.24 13.06
CA LYS A 9 23.09 19.38 13.35
C LYS A 9 22.53 20.70 12.79
N GLU A 10 23.33 21.75 12.78
CA GLU A 10 22.96 23.09 12.32
C GLU A 10 22.77 23.15 10.79
N GLU A 11 23.34 22.19 10.05
CA GLU A 11 23.23 22.10 8.59
C GLU A 11 21.97 21.34 8.14
N ILE A 12 21.26 20.68 9.07
CA ILE A 12 20.07 19.89 8.77
C ILE A 12 18.86 20.83 8.61
N LYS A 13 18.32 20.88 7.40
CA LYS A 13 17.11 21.65 7.06
C LYS A 13 15.87 20.77 7.11
N GLN A 14 14.71 21.35 7.34
CA GLN A 14 13.44 20.64 7.17
C GLN A 14 13.09 20.57 5.68
N LEU A 15 13.24 19.40 5.06
CA LEU A 15 13.02 19.16 3.62
C LEU A 15 11.70 18.44 3.32
N ILE A 16 11.18 17.68 4.29
CA ILE A 16 9.94 16.91 4.18
C ILE A 16 9.06 17.10 5.42
N ASP A 17 7.78 16.77 5.34
CA ASP A 17 6.93 16.70 6.53
C ASP A 17 7.44 15.64 7.52
N PRO A 18 7.33 15.86 8.85
CA PRO A 18 7.70 14.85 9.84
C PRO A 18 6.95 13.52 9.59
N MET A 19 7.69 12.42 9.47
CA MET A 19 7.12 11.08 9.23
C MET A 19 7.73 9.96 10.10
N GLY A 20 8.46 10.34 11.15
CA GLY A 20 9.12 9.40 12.06
C GLY A 20 10.58 9.10 11.70
N GLY A 21 11.13 8.12 12.42
CA GLY A 21 12.49 7.64 12.30
C GLY A 21 12.64 6.52 11.27
N CYS A 22 13.85 6.31 10.80
CA CYS A 22 14.28 5.24 9.91
C CYS A 22 15.57 4.62 10.45
N ILE A 23 15.87 3.39 10.03
CA ILE A 23 17.21 2.84 10.25
C ILE A 23 18.07 3.22 9.05
N ALA A 24 19.26 3.76 9.30
CA ALA A 24 20.25 4.00 8.26
C ALA A 24 21.62 3.43 8.65
N SER A 25 22.39 2.98 7.65
CA SER A 25 23.77 2.55 7.86
C SER A 25 24.70 3.74 8.11
N ASP A 26 25.76 3.51 8.90
CA ASP A 26 26.78 4.54 9.12
C ASP A 26 27.59 4.84 7.86
N LYS A 27 27.59 3.97 6.85
CA LYS A 27 28.13 4.32 5.53
C LYS A 27 27.48 5.58 4.96
N ILE A 28 26.20 5.81 5.21
CA ILE A 28 25.52 7.04 4.81
C ILE A 28 25.88 8.19 5.76
N ILE A 29 25.83 7.94 7.07
CA ILE A 29 25.85 9.01 8.07
C ILE A 29 27.26 9.46 8.49
N ALA A 30 28.17 8.50 8.68
CA ALA A 30 29.56 8.75 9.06
C ALA A 30 30.47 8.91 7.83
N GLU A 31 30.37 8.02 6.83
CA GLU A 31 31.22 8.11 5.62
C GLU A 31 30.65 9.08 4.57
N GLY A 32 29.33 9.35 4.62
CA GLY A 32 28.66 10.23 3.68
C GLY A 32 28.47 9.65 2.29
N LYS A 33 28.31 8.34 2.18
CA LYS A 33 27.87 7.70 0.94
C LYS A 33 26.41 8.06 0.67
N LYS A 34 26.05 8.07 -0.61
CA LYS A 34 24.65 8.16 -1.02
C LYS A 34 23.90 6.87 -0.67
N VAL A 35 22.59 6.96 -0.58
CA VAL A 35 21.70 5.81 -0.46
C VAL A 35 21.76 5.01 -1.76
N GLY A 36 22.29 3.80 -1.72
CA GLY A 36 22.33 2.90 -2.87
C GLY A 36 21.18 1.89 -2.87
N TYR A 37 20.59 1.60 -1.71
CA TYR A 37 19.41 0.75 -1.58
C TYR A 37 18.51 1.27 -0.46
N MET A 38 17.21 1.33 -0.73
CA MET A 38 16.22 1.72 0.28
C MET A 38 14.97 0.86 0.18
N TYR A 39 14.39 0.57 1.32
CA TYR A 39 13.11 -0.14 1.39
C TYR A 39 12.30 0.31 2.59
N ARG A 40 10.98 0.11 2.52
CA ARG A 40 10.05 0.56 3.56
C ARG A 40 9.27 -0.59 4.16
N ASP A 41 9.60 -0.95 5.40
CA ASP A 41 8.91 -1.95 6.25
C ASP A 41 7.67 -1.47 6.96
N LYS A 42 6.93 -2.45 7.50
CA LYS A 42 5.88 -2.16 8.45
C LYS A 42 6.52 -1.44 9.63
N PRO A 43 6.02 -0.24 10.00
CA PRO A 43 6.42 0.43 11.23
C PRO A 43 6.33 -0.51 12.44
N HIS A 44 7.37 -0.54 13.27
CA HIS A 44 7.31 -1.25 14.55
C HIS A 44 6.42 -0.53 15.57
N ASN A 45 6.29 0.80 15.44
CA ASN A 45 5.46 1.65 16.28
C ASN A 45 5.17 2.98 15.56
N LYS A 46 4.38 3.87 16.17
CA LYS A 46 3.99 5.17 15.58
C LYS A 46 5.16 6.10 15.22
N GLN A 47 6.34 5.88 15.80
CA GLN A 47 7.54 6.68 15.55
C GLN A 47 8.44 6.07 14.46
N ASP A 48 8.26 4.80 14.09
CA ASP A 48 9.00 4.17 12.99
C ASP A 48 8.31 4.50 11.66
N SER A 49 9.02 5.15 10.74
CA SER A 49 8.51 5.41 9.38
C SER A 49 8.42 4.15 8.52
N GLY A 50 9.09 3.07 8.95
CA GLY A 50 9.32 1.86 8.19
C GLY A 50 10.56 1.92 7.30
N TRP A 51 11.13 3.10 7.04
CA TRP A 51 12.25 3.23 6.11
C TRP A 51 13.54 2.62 6.64
N ARG A 52 14.27 1.99 5.72
CA ARG A 52 15.61 1.44 5.89
C ARG A 52 16.45 1.97 4.72
N PHE A 53 17.58 2.61 5.03
CA PHE A 53 18.47 3.23 4.05
C PHE A 53 19.88 2.64 4.17
N LEU A 54 20.41 2.15 3.05
CA LEU A 54 21.72 1.51 2.93
C LEU A 54 22.49 2.15 1.76
N SER A 55 23.81 2.14 1.81
CA SER A 55 24.65 2.57 0.68
C SER A 55 24.71 1.54 -0.45
N GLY A 56 24.24 0.31 -0.20
CA GLY A 56 24.09 -0.76 -1.20
C GLY A 56 25.34 -1.63 -1.36
N ASP A 57 26.43 -1.31 -0.66
CA ASP A 57 27.71 -2.02 -0.67
C ASP A 57 28.06 -2.59 0.72
N GLU A 58 27.12 -2.64 1.65
CA GLU A 58 27.27 -3.30 2.94
C GLU A 58 27.47 -4.82 2.78
N SER A 59 28.51 -5.36 3.42
CA SER A 59 28.72 -6.82 3.46
C SER A 59 27.76 -7.49 4.45
N PRO A 60 27.54 -8.82 4.37
CA PRO A 60 26.77 -9.55 5.36
C PRO A 60 27.29 -9.36 6.79
N GLU A 61 28.60 -9.34 6.99
CA GLU A 61 29.23 -9.10 8.29
C GLU A 61 28.93 -7.69 8.80
N TYR A 62 28.93 -6.70 7.91
CA TYR A 62 28.55 -5.32 8.25
C TYR A 62 27.09 -5.25 8.69
N MET A 63 26.19 -5.89 7.93
CA MET A 63 24.74 -5.90 8.20
C MET A 63 24.37 -6.62 9.51
N ASN A 64 25.15 -7.61 9.91
CA ASN A 64 24.93 -8.38 11.13
C ASN A 64 25.40 -7.67 12.41
N ASN A 65 26.12 -6.55 12.29
CA ASN A 65 26.57 -5.77 13.44
C ASN A 65 25.60 -4.61 13.72
N LEU A 66 24.83 -4.71 14.80
CA LEU A 66 23.86 -3.69 15.21
C LEU A 66 24.47 -2.31 15.42
N GLU A 67 25.76 -2.23 15.78
CA GLU A 67 26.43 -0.94 15.96
C GLU A 67 26.60 -0.16 14.66
N ASN A 68 26.50 -0.81 13.49
CA ASN A 68 26.64 -0.17 12.17
C ASN A 68 25.37 0.52 11.67
N HIS A 69 24.28 0.40 12.42
CA HIS A 69 22.96 0.90 12.04
C HIS A 69 22.34 1.68 13.20
N ARG A 70 21.71 2.81 12.89
CA ARG A 70 21.08 3.64 13.91
C ARG A 70 19.77 4.25 13.43
N ILE A 71 18.97 4.70 14.40
CA ILE A 71 17.71 5.39 14.14
C ILE A 71 17.98 6.86 13.91
N TYR A 72 17.50 7.39 12.79
CA TYR A 72 17.56 8.80 12.43
C TYR A 72 16.18 9.27 11.96
N ALA A 73 15.89 10.56 12.03
CA ALA A 73 14.71 11.09 11.34
C ALA A 73 14.87 10.88 9.82
N VAL A 74 13.80 10.52 9.10
CA VAL A 74 13.85 10.40 7.63
C VAL A 74 14.32 11.71 6.99
N ASN A 75 13.92 12.85 7.57
CA ASN A 75 14.37 14.17 7.15
C ASN A 75 15.90 14.32 7.21
N THR A 76 16.56 13.72 8.20
CA THR A 76 18.03 13.71 8.29
C THR A 76 18.62 13.02 7.08
N ILE A 77 18.12 11.84 6.69
CA ILE A 77 18.65 11.13 5.52
C ILE A 77 18.40 11.92 4.23
N CYS A 78 17.25 12.59 4.10
CA CYS A 78 16.97 13.48 2.97
C CYS A 78 17.97 14.64 2.86
N ASN A 79 18.59 15.08 3.95
CA ASN A 79 19.64 16.10 3.91
C ASN A 79 20.99 15.53 3.45
N PHE A 80 21.26 14.25 3.71
CA PHE A 80 22.46 13.57 3.21
C PHE A 80 22.31 13.18 1.74
N ASP A 81 21.10 12.80 1.33
CA ASP A 81 20.79 12.37 -0.03
C ASP A 81 19.39 12.86 -0.45
N PRO A 82 19.28 14.06 -1.04
CA PRO A 82 17.99 14.62 -1.48
C PRO A 82 17.28 13.82 -2.57
N ASP A 83 18.00 12.95 -3.27
CA ASP A 83 17.45 12.13 -4.36
C ASP A 83 16.38 11.14 -3.88
N ILE A 84 16.32 10.85 -2.58
CA ILE A 84 15.32 9.94 -2.00
C ILE A 84 13.96 10.61 -1.76
N ILE A 85 13.90 11.96 -1.73
CA ILE A 85 12.69 12.72 -1.38
C ILE A 85 11.46 12.31 -2.20
N PRO A 86 11.54 12.08 -3.53
CA PRO A 86 10.40 11.63 -4.31
C PRO A 86 9.81 10.28 -3.87
N PHE A 87 10.57 9.47 -3.14
CA PHE A 87 10.21 8.10 -2.79
C PHE A 87 9.76 7.92 -1.35
N VAL A 88 10.01 8.89 -0.44
CA VAL A 88 9.74 8.70 1.00
C VAL A 88 8.25 8.50 1.34
N LYS A 89 7.34 8.91 0.44
CA LYS A 89 5.89 8.69 0.56
C LYS A 89 5.42 7.35 -0.04
N SER A 90 6.32 6.53 -0.58
CA SER A 90 5.98 5.22 -1.13
C SER A 90 5.36 4.28 -0.09
N ARG A 91 4.46 3.39 -0.57
CA ARG A 91 3.76 2.37 0.22
C ARG A 91 4.71 1.46 0.99
N PHE A 92 4.21 0.84 2.05
CA PHE A 92 4.94 -0.25 2.70
C PHE A 92 5.14 -1.42 1.71
N GLY A 93 6.28 -2.10 1.82
CA GLY A 93 6.70 -3.07 0.82
C GLY A 93 7.46 -2.48 -0.37
N ALA A 94 7.58 -1.15 -0.49
CA ALA A 94 8.40 -0.53 -1.53
C ALA A 94 9.89 -0.78 -1.29
N ALA A 95 10.63 -1.03 -2.37
CA ALA A 95 12.08 -1.08 -2.40
C ALA A 95 12.62 -0.47 -3.69
N TYR A 96 13.80 0.13 -3.60
CA TYR A 96 14.45 0.85 -4.67
C TYR A 96 15.96 0.67 -4.59
N GLU A 97 16.60 0.52 -5.76
CA GLU A 97 18.05 0.42 -5.90
C GLU A 97 18.54 1.59 -6.77
N ARG A 98 19.71 2.13 -6.40
CA ARG A 98 20.30 3.25 -7.13
C ARG A 98 20.94 2.76 -8.43
N ILE A 99 20.68 3.43 -9.55
CA ILE A 99 21.23 3.07 -10.86
C ILE A 99 22.29 4.05 -11.38
N SER A 100 22.17 5.34 -11.05
CA SER A 100 23.11 6.37 -11.49
C SER A 100 22.95 7.65 -10.67
N ASP A 101 23.80 8.65 -10.88
CA ASP A 101 23.63 9.97 -10.26
C ASP A 101 22.57 10.85 -10.95
N LEU A 102 22.28 10.61 -12.24
CA LEU A 102 21.33 11.42 -13.04
C LEU A 102 19.90 10.91 -12.95
N HIS A 103 19.73 9.60 -12.81
CA HIS A 103 18.45 8.92 -12.58
C HIS A 103 18.65 8.02 -11.37
N PRO A 104 18.27 8.46 -10.18
CA PRO A 104 18.81 7.85 -8.98
C PRO A 104 18.25 6.45 -8.79
N PHE A 105 16.95 6.19 -8.92
CA PHE A 105 16.39 4.91 -8.46
C PHE A 105 15.52 4.15 -9.47
N LYS A 106 15.64 2.82 -9.51
CA LYS A 106 14.65 1.89 -10.08
C LYS A 106 13.97 1.08 -8.97
N LYS A 107 12.75 0.56 -9.22
CA LYS A 107 12.11 -0.38 -8.29
C LYS A 107 12.97 -1.63 -8.16
N ALA A 108 13.25 -2.03 -6.93
CA ALA A 108 13.93 -3.27 -6.61
C ALA A 108 12.94 -4.28 -6.01
N PRO A 109 13.17 -5.59 -6.20
CA PRO A 109 12.44 -6.60 -5.44
C PRO A 109 12.87 -6.49 -3.98
N ARG A 110 11.90 -6.41 -3.07
CA ARG A 110 12.15 -6.38 -1.63
C ARG A 110 12.27 -7.79 -1.04
N ARG A 111 11.50 -8.70 -1.65
CA ARG A 111 11.41 -10.16 -1.51
C ARG A 111 10.58 -10.61 -2.72
N GLU A 112 10.81 -11.80 -3.25
CA GLU A 112 9.83 -12.38 -4.19
C GLU A 112 8.47 -12.40 -3.49
N VAL A 113 7.46 -11.81 -4.12
CA VAL A 113 6.08 -11.99 -3.67
C VAL A 113 5.77 -13.44 -3.94
N TYR A 114 5.77 -14.26 -2.89
CA TYR A 114 5.41 -15.67 -3.02
C TYR A 114 3.92 -15.76 -3.28
N PHE A 115 3.58 -16.18 -4.50
CA PHE A 115 2.22 -16.55 -4.85
C PHE A 115 2.04 -18.03 -4.53
N ASN A 116 0.90 -18.37 -3.94
CA ASN A 116 0.58 -19.75 -3.67
C ASN A 116 0.48 -20.51 -5.02
N PRO A 117 1.26 -21.60 -5.23
CA PRO A 117 1.32 -22.31 -6.51
C PRO A 117 0.02 -23.07 -6.82
N ASP A 118 -0.81 -23.36 -5.82
CA ASP A 118 -2.07 -24.10 -5.98
C ASP A 118 -3.19 -23.24 -6.58
N TYR A 119 -2.95 -21.93 -6.73
CA TYR A 119 -3.95 -20.98 -7.23
C TYR A 119 -3.44 -20.14 -8.40
N PRO A 120 -4.28 -19.87 -9.40
CA PRO A 120 -3.88 -19.07 -10.55
C PRO A 120 -3.45 -17.67 -10.13
N VAL A 121 -2.43 -17.14 -10.81
CA VAL A 121 -2.00 -15.75 -10.69
C VAL A 121 -2.66 -14.93 -11.81
N VAL A 122 -3.30 -13.83 -11.46
CA VAL A 122 -3.94 -12.90 -12.39
C VAL A 122 -3.26 -11.54 -12.36
N GLU A 123 -3.30 -10.84 -13.49
CA GLU A 123 -2.75 -9.50 -13.66
C GLU A 123 -3.54 -8.70 -14.70
N ASN A 124 -3.29 -7.39 -14.75
CA ASN A 124 -3.91 -6.45 -15.69
C ASN A 124 -5.43 -6.34 -15.55
N ARG A 125 -6.20 -7.27 -16.13
CA ARG A 125 -7.67 -7.22 -16.17
C ARG A 125 -8.22 -8.55 -15.68
N VAL A 126 -9.13 -8.48 -14.72
CA VAL A 126 -9.81 -9.65 -14.18
C VAL A 126 -11.29 -9.52 -14.50
N GLN A 127 -11.81 -10.48 -15.23
CA GLN A 127 -13.24 -10.59 -15.48
C GLN A 127 -13.96 -11.01 -14.20
N ILE A 128 -15.00 -10.24 -13.86
CA ILE A 128 -15.84 -10.39 -12.67
C ILE A 128 -17.25 -10.73 -13.16
N PHE A 129 -17.61 -12.01 -13.06
CA PHE A 129 -18.83 -12.54 -13.68
C PHE A 129 -18.88 -12.21 -15.20
N ASN A 130 -20.02 -12.45 -15.86
CA ASN A 130 -20.09 -12.37 -17.33
C ASN A 130 -20.05 -10.94 -17.92
N ARG A 131 -20.08 -9.89 -17.10
CA ARG A 131 -20.32 -8.51 -17.59
C ARG A 131 -19.54 -7.42 -16.87
N TRP A 132 -18.68 -7.76 -15.92
CA TRP A 132 -17.85 -6.78 -15.22
C TRP A 132 -16.37 -7.12 -15.38
N GLU A 133 -15.55 -6.09 -15.27
CA GLU A 133 -14.10 -6.21 -15.29
C GLU A 133 -13.53 -5.25 -14.27
N ILE A 134 -12.46 -5.67 -13.59
CA ILE A 134 -11.62 -4.82 -12.75
C ILE A 134 -10.20 -4.81 -13.29
N LYS A 135 -9.56 -3.63 -13.30
CA LYS A 135 -8.13 -3.50 -13.61
C LYS A 135 -7.32 -3.60 -12.32
N ILE A 136 -6.35 -4.51 -12.31
CA ILE A 136 -5.35 -4.64 -11.25
C ILE A 136 -3.98 -4.21 -11.78
N TYR A 137 -3.18 -3.56 -10.93
CA TYR A 137 -1.89 -2.97 -11.31
C TYR A 137 -0.70 -3.77 -10.75
N GLU A 138 -0.97 -4.82 -10.01
CA GLU A 138 -0.02 -5.79 -9.47
C GLU A 138 -0.62 -7.20 -9.63
N LYS A 139 0.23 -8.22 -9.50
CA LYS A 139 -0.19 -9.63 -9.56
C LYS A 139 -0.92 -10.04 -8.27
N PHE A 140 -1.95 -10.87 -8.41
CA PHE A 140 -2.71 -11.46 -7.30
C PHE A 140 -2.91 -12.95 -7.57
N ASN A 141 -2.87 -13.80 -6.55
CA ASN A 141 -3.51 -15.10 -6.63
C ASN A 141 -5.04 -14.90 -6.73
N LYS A 142 -5.73 -15.81 -7.40
CA LYS A 142 -7.19 -15.82 -7.55
C LYS A 142 -7.76 -17.17 -7.14
N ARG A 143 -8.87 -17.15 -6.42
CA ARG A 143 -9.68 -18.34 -6.11
C ARG A 143 -11.15 -17.97 -6.05
N ILE A 144 -11.99 -19.00 -5.99
CA ILE A 144 -13.44 -18.85 -5.82
C ILE A 144 -13.84 -19.68 -4.60
N GLU A 145 -14.51 -19.06 -3.64
CA GLU A 145 -15.01 -19.67 -2.41
C GLU A 145 -16.49 -19.31 -2.27
N ASP A 146 -17.40 -20.29 -2.26
CA ASP A 146 -18.84 -20.07 -2.09
C ASP A 146 -19.44 -18.96 -2.98
N LYS A 147 -19.04 -18.94 -4.26
CA LYS A 147 -19.40 -17.94 -5.30
C LYS A 147 -18.77 -16.55 -5.12
N THR A 148 -17.95 -16.36 -4.09
CA THR A 148 -17.11 -15.18 -3.89
C THR A 148 -15.84 -15.32 -4.71
N ILE A 149 -15.49 -14.30 -5.49
CA ILE A 149 -14.17 -14.23 -6.12
C ILE A 149 -13.21 -13.60 -5.11
N VAL A 150 -12.10 -14.27 -4.81
CA VAL A 150 -11.07 -13.75 -3.91
C VAL A 150 -9.79 -13.53 -4.68
N LEU A 151 -9.30 -12.29 -4.69
CA LEU A 151 -7.99 -11.91 -5.21
C LEU A 151 -7.10 -11.55 -4.02
N TRP A 152 -5.93 -12.16 -3.89
CA TRP A 152 -5.04 -11.84 -2.76
C TRP A 152 -3.57 -11.85 -3.14
N LYS A 153 -2.81 -11.11 -2.35
CA LYS A 153 -1.35 -11.14 -2.25
C LYS A 153 -1.00 -10.76 -0.80
N PRO A 154 0.26 -10.85 -0.37
CA PRO A 154 0.63 -10.40 0.96
C PRO A 154 0.10 -8.99 1.27
N ASN A 155 -0.57 -8.86 2.42
CA ASN A 155 -1.18 -7.65 2.96
C ASN A 155 -2.39 -7.05 2.22
N ILE A 156 -2.88 -7.66 1.12
CA ILE A 156 -4.07 -7.18 0.41
C ILE A 156 -4.94 -8.37 0.00
N THR A 157 -6.21 -8.32 0.39
CA THR A 157 -7.26 -9.25 -0.08
C THR A 157 -8.43 -8.45 -0.65
N ILE A 158 -8.94 -8.86 -1.80
CA ILE A 158 -10.12 -8.30 -2.44
C ILE A 158 -11.14 -9.44 -2.54
N MET A 159 -12.22 -9.34 -1.77
CA MET A 159 -13.36 -10.24 -1.88
C MET A 159 -14.43 -9.58 -2.74
N ILE A 160 -15.05 -10.37 -3.60
CA ILE A 160 -16.05 -9.88 -4.55
C ILE A 160 -17.28 -10.76 -4.48
N ASP A 161 -18.32 -10.20 -3.88
CA ASP A 161 -19.62 -10.81 -3.71
C ASP A 161 -20.62 -10.27 -4.72
N HIS A 162 -21.66 -11.06 -5.01
CA HIS A 162 -22.69 -10.66 -5.96
C HIS A 162 -24.09 -11.09 -5.53
N TRP A 163 -25.06 -10.20 -5.77
CA TRP A 163 -26.47 -10.47 -5.53
C TRP A 163 -27.34 -9.99 -6.69
N LYS A 164 -28.53 -10.58 -6.80
CA LYS A 164 -29.59 -10.16 -7.72
C LYS A 164 -30.73 -9.52 -6.92
N PRO A 165 -30.63 -8.23 -6.59
CA PRO A 165 -31.64 -7.56 -5.79
C PRO A 165 -32.98 -7.44 -6.54
N LYS A 166 -34.08 -7.54 -5.80
CA LYS A 166 -35.47 -7.42 -6.31
C LYS A 166 -36.03 -6.00 -6.20
N VAL A 167 -35.26 -5.08 -5.60
CA VAL A 167 -35.65 -3.69 -5.33
C VAL A 167 -34.90 -2.72 -6.25
N SER A 168 -35.36 -1.47 -6.32
CA SER A 168 -34.74 -0.44 -7.16
C SER A 168 -33.35 -0.03 -6.66
N LYS A 169 -32.50 0.50 -7.56
CA LYS A 169 -31.16 1.02 -7.20
C LYS A 169 -31.22 2.04 -6.05
N LYS A 170 -32.22 2.92 -6.04
CA LYS A 170 -32.40 3.94 -5.00
C LYS A 170 -32.71 3.31 -3.64
N GLN A 171 -33.57 2.29 -3.61
CA GLN A 171 -33.90 1.57 -2.38
C GLN A 171 -32.69 0.85 -1.80
N ILE A 172 -31.89 0.18 -2.64
CA ILE A 172 -30.66 -0.49 -2.22
C ILE A 172 -29.71 0.53 -1.56
N ILE A 173 -29.45 1.66 -2.21
CA ILE A 173 -28.56 2.68 -1.66
C ILE A 173 -29.10 3.26 -0.34
N SER A 174 -30.42 3.48 -0.22
CA SER A 174 -31.02 3.92 1.05
C SER A 174 -30.78 2.91 2.17
N GLN A 175 -31.07 1.64 1.92
CA GLN A 175 -30.89 0.56 2.89
C GLN A 175 -29.42 0.35 3.27
N LEU A 176 -28.51 0.44 2.30
CA LEU A 176 -27.07 0.38 2.56
C LEU A 176 -26.65 1.55 3.45
N LYS A 177 -27.09 2.77 3.15
CA LYS A 177 -26.78 3.95 3.96
C LYS A 177 -27.32 3.82 5.37
N GLU A 178 -28.51 3.29 5.58
CA GLU A 178 -29.04 3.06 6.93
C GLU A 178 -28.18 2.06 7.72
N ARG A 179 -27.60 1.05 7.06
CA ARG A 179 -26.82 -0.02 7.70
C ARG A 179 -25.36 0.34 8.01
N ILE A 180 -24.72 1.18 7.20
CA ILE A 180 -23.26 1.42 7.30
C ILE A 180 -22.87 2.48 8.35
N LEU A 181 -23.83 3.07 9.09
CA LEU A 181 -23.63 4.33 9.80
C LEU A 181 -22.88 4.26 11.14
N ASP A 182 -22.67 3.08 11.72
CA ASP A 182 -22.15 3.05 13.09
C ASP A 182 -20.61 3.21 13.17
N ASN A 183 -19.88 2.85 12.11
CA ASN A 183 -18.42 2.88 12.09
C ASN A 183 -17.79 3.22 10.73
N ALA A 184 -18.60 3.59 9.73
CA ALA A 184 -18.08 3.97 8.42
C ALA A 184 -17.50 5.39 8.42
N TYR A 185 -16.38 5.55 7.71
CA TYR A 185 -15.76 6.85 7.44
C TYR A 185 -15.33 6.96 5.98
N GLU A 186 -15.00 8.18 5.51
CA GLU A 186 -14.63 8.45 4.12
C GLU A 186 -15.62 7.87 3.09
N ILE A 187 -16.91 8.16 3.29
CA ILE A 187 -18.01 7.70 2.44
C ILE A 187 -18.02 8.50 1.13
N GLU A 188 -18.00 7.82 -0.01
CA GLU A 188 -18.14 8.42 -1.34
C GLU A 188 -19.30 7.78 -2.13
N GLU A 189 -20.14 8.62 -2.74
CA GLU A 189 -21.18 8.15 -3.67
C GLU A 189 -20.94 8.77 -5.04
N ILE A 190 -20.71 7.92 -6.04
CA ILE A 190 -20.52 8.32 -7.43
C ILE A 190 -21.66 7.74 -8.25
N LYS A 191 -22.46 8.63 -8.85
CA LYS A 191 -23.58 8.26 -9.73
C LYS A 191 -23.10 8.25 -11.18
N PHE A 192 -23.15 7.08 -11.80
CA PHE A 192 -23.00 6.93 -13.24
C PHE A 192 -24.38 6.83 -13.90
N LYS A 193 -24.43 6.93 -15.23
CA LYS A 193 -25.68 6.82 -16.01
C LYS A 193 -26.45 5.53 -15.68
N ASN A 194 -25.72 4.40 -15.57
CA ASN A 194 -26.33 3.08 -15.45
C ASN A 194 -26.24 2.47 -14.05
N PHE A 195 -25.24 2.83 -13.24
CA PHE A 195 -25.03 2.27 -11.92
C PHE A 195 -24.62 3.32 -10.88
N ILE A 196 -24.79 3.00 -9.60
CA ILE A 196 -24.32 3.81 -8.48
C ILE A 196 -23.15 3.08 -7.84
N ASN A 197 -22.09 3.80 -7.54
CA ASN A 197 -20.96 3.34 -6.75
C ASN A 197 -21.05 4.01 -5.36
N LEU A 198 -21.14 3.20 -4.31
CA LEU A 198 -21.09 3.65 -2.92
C LEU A 198 -19.86 3.02 -2.24
N GLY A 199 -18.84 3.84 -2.02
CA GLY A 199 -17.62 3.49 -1.33
C GLY A 199 -17.64 3.96 0.13
N TYR A 200 -17.09 3.19 1.05
CA TYR A 200 -16.87 3.61 2.43
C TYR A 200 -15.78 2.78 3.09
N ARG A 201 -15.17 3.32 4.15
CA ARG A 201 -14.13 2.64 4.91
C ARG A 201 -14.63 2.24 6.28
N ILE A 202 -14.13 1.13 6.77
CA ILE A 202 -14.26 0.71 8.17
C ILE A 202 -12.90 0.19 8.65
N ASN A 203 -12.72 0.16 9.96
CA ASN A 203 -11.56 -0.45 10.61
C ASN A 203 -12.02 -1.65 11.42
N GLU A 204 -11.24 -2.73 11.37
CA GLU A 204 -11.49 -3.95 12.14
C GLU A 204 -10.29 -4.23 13.04
N GLU A 205 -10.54 -4.27 14.36
CA GLU A 205 -9.52 -4.70 15.32
C GLU A 205 -9.51 -6.23 15.40
N ARG A 206 -8.36 -6.83 15.10
CA ARG A 206 -8.13 -8.28 15.22
C ARG A 206 -7.03 -8.56 16.24
N PRO A 207 -6.93 -9.79 16.77
CA PRO A 207 -5.83 -10.18 17.65
C PRO A 207 -4.43 -9.91 17.04
N GLU A 208 -4.30 -10.01 15.72
CA GLU A 208 -3.06 -9.77 14.98
C GLU A 208 -2.78 -8.28 14.70
N GLY A 209 -3.77 -7.41 14.98
CA GLY A 209 -3.69 -5.96 14.82
C GLY A 209 -4.87 -5.37 14.04
N LEU A 210 -4.76 -4.07 13.78
CA LEU A 210 -5.74 -3.30 13.03
C LEU A 210 -5.70 -3.66 11.53
N VAL A 211 -6.87 -3.95 10.96
CA VAL A 211 -7.07 -4.15 9.52
C VAL A 211 -7.93 -3.02 8.97
N TYR A 212 -7.50 -2.45 7.86
CA TYR A 212 -8.25 -1.42 7.13
C TYR A 212 -9.11 -2.09 6.06
N ILE A 213 -10.34 -1.61 5.94
CA ILE A 213 -11.29 -2.14 4.97
C ILE A 213 -11.85 -0.99 4.15
N TYR A 214 -11.88 -1.18 2.84
CA TYR A 214 -12.58 -0.31 1.90
C TYR A 214 -13.65 -1.14 1.20
N ASN A 215 -14.91 -0.81 1.43
CA ASN A 215 -16.07 -1.45 0.81
C ASN A 215 -16.54 -0.61 -0.37
N VAL A 216 -16.88 -1.26 -1.48
CA VAL A 216 -17.42 -0.61 -2.67
C VAL A 216 -18.62 -1.39 -3.17
N HIS A 217 -19.81 -0.83 -2.99
CA HIS A 217 -21.03 -1.35 -3.57
C HIS A 217 -21.23 -0.76 -4.97
N LEU A 218 -21.31 -1.63 -5.97
CA LEU A 218 -21.69 -1.27 -7.32
C LEU A 218 -23.11 -1.78 -7.57
N VAL A 219 -24.06 -0.85 -7.70
CA VAL A 219 -25.48 -1.16 -7.87
C VAL A 219 -25.95 -0.80 -9.27
N ASP A 220 -26.26 -1.82 -10.06
CA ASP A 220 -26.82 -1.74 -11.41
C ASP A 220 -28.24 -2.39 -11.44
N LYS A 221 -28.98 -2.24 -12.55
CA LYS A 221 -30.31 -2.85 -12.69
C LYS A 221 -30.22 -4.37 -12.52
N GLY A 222 -30.80 -4.87 -11.41
CA GLY A 222 -30.84 -6.30 -11.09
C GLY A 222 -29.50 -6.91 -10.70
N THR A 223 -28.50 -6.10 -10.31
CA THR A 223 -27.23 -6.61 -9.79
C THR A 223 -26.65 -5.66 -8.76
N GLU A 224 -26.20 -6.24 -7.67
CA GLU A 224 -25.33 -5.61 -6.69
C GLU A 224 -24.02 -6.39 -6.66
N LEU A 225 -22.90 -5.69 -6.76
CA LEU A 225 -21.58 -6.21 -6.46
C LEU A 225 -21.05 -5.52 -5.21
N LEU A 226 -20.47 -6.29 -4.29
CA LEU A 226 -19.67 -5.74 -3.20
C LEU A 226 -18.23 -6.14 -3.44
N PHE A 227 -17.35 -5.15 -3.51
CA PHE A 227 -15.92 -5.34 -3.42
C PHE A 227 -15.48 -4.95 -2.01
N THR A 228 -14.96 -5.92 -1.27
CA THR A 228 -14.38 -5.70 0.06
C THR A 228 -12.88 -5.81 -0.04
N PHE A 229 -12.20 -4.67 0.04
CA PHE A 229 -10.76 -4.56 0.02
C PHE A 229 -10.26 -4.58 1.47
N TYR A 230 -9.64 -5.67 1.90
CA TYR A 230 -8.90 -5.77 3.16
C TYR A 230 -7.44 -5.45 2.90
N PHE A 231 -6.84 -4.64 3.77
CA PHE A 231 -5.45 -4.29 3.67
C PHE A 231 -4.84 -3.93 5.02
N ASP A 232 -3.60 -4.35 5.23
CA ASP A 232 -2.93 -4.20 6.53
C ASP A 232 -2.40 -2.77 6.75
N TYR A 233 -2.41 -1.96 5.69
CA TYR A 233 -1.67 -0.70 5.62
C TYR A 233 -2.49 0.45 5.08
N ASP A 234 -2.82 1.44 5.91
CA ASP A 234 -3.63 2.59 5.49
C ASP A 234 -3.13 3.31 4.22
N ASN A 235 -1.81 3.37 4.02
CA ASN A 235 -1.21 3.97 2.83
C ASN A 235 -1.47 3.21 1.51
N ASP A 236 -2.08 2.03 1.58
CA ASP A 236 -2.54 1.28 0.42
C ASP A 236 -3.88 1.77 -0.12
N PHE A 237 -4.59 2.62 0.65
CA PHE A 237 -5.94 3.06 0.31
C PHE A 237 -6.02 3.72 -1.07
N GLU A 238 -5.16 4.69 -1.39
CA GLU A 238 -5.20 5.37 -2.70
C GLU A 238 -4.93 4.41 -3.88
N PHE A 239 -4.10 3.40 -3.67
CA PHE A 239 -3.87 2.36 -4.65
C PHE A 239 -5.12 1.49 -4.84
N LEU A 240 -5.79 1.08 -3.76
CA LEU A 240 -7.00 0.27 -3.81
C LEU A 240 -8.19 1.06 -4.36
N LYS A 241 -8.27 2.35 -4.04
CA LYS A 241 -9.23 3.29 -4.61
C LYS A 241 -9.08 3.40 -6.12
N LYS A 242 -7.83 3.43 -6.62
CA LYS A 242 -7.54 3.38 -8.07
C LYS A 242 -8.01 2.06 -8.71
N ILE A 243 -7.82 0.92 -8.03
CA ILE A 243 -8.34 -0.38 -8.48
C ILE A 243 -9.88 -0.35 -8.53
N ALA A 244 -10.55 0.08 -7.47
CA ALA A 244 -12.00 0.16 -7.40
C ALA A 244 -12.61 1.08 -8.49
N ARG A 245 -11.97 2.22 -8.77
CA ARG A 245 -12.41 3.16 -9.81
C ARG A 245 -12.23 2.61 -11.23
N SER A 246 -11.46 1.55 -11.40
CA SER A 246 -11.27 0.90 -12.70
C SER A 246 -12.40 -0.08 -13.07
N ILE A 247 -13.29 -0.39 -12.13
CA ILE A 247 -14.39 -1.33 -12.33
C ILE A 247 -15.33 -0.77 -13.39
N LYS A 248 -15.65 -1.58 -14.39
CA LYS A 248 -16.59 -1.20 -15.45
C LYS A 248 -17.45 -2.37 -15.89
N ASN A 249 -18.63 -2.02 -16.40
CA ASN A 249 -19.46 -2.93 -17.15
C ASN A 249 -18.87 -3.07 -18.57
N ILE A 250 -18.76 -4.30 -19.07
CA ILE A 250 -18.19 -4.62 -20.39
C ILE A 250 -19.22 -5.20 -21.37
N SER A 251 -20.50 -5.26 -20.98
CA SER A 251 -21.63 -5.61 -21.85
C SER A 251 -22.26 -4.39 -22.52
#